data_AF-A0A1H8YF05-F1
#
_entry.id   AF-A0A1H8YF05-F1
#
_cell.length_a   1.000
_cell.length_b   1.000
_cell.length_c   1.000
_cell.angle_alpha   90.00
_cell.angle_beta   90.00
_cell.angle_gamma   90.00
#
_symmetry.space_group_name_H-M   'P 1'
#
loop_
_entity.id
_entity.type
_entity.pdbx_description
1 polymer ?
#
loop_
_entity_poly.entity_id
_entity_poly.type
_entity_poly.pdbx_seq_one_letter_code
_entity_poly.pdbx_strand_id
1 'polypeptide(L)'
;MAGEPRLGARLGETERASPAVGEASPAARPTLSDAEEREERGRELRAAQALARRRRRQTILASAAAVIILALGGASTWVFRELAATRESQVVQLEYENAVLSRLLRQEYQQRFDAAKVLPARQDTVAHSVRKILANRARYERITKSMTMPWYFLAIIHGMEADFRFDAHLHNGDPLIGRTVRVPAGRPARGTPPFSWEESALDAIAANRYDKWNDWSIAGMLVAWERYNGFGYRQHGIHSPYVWSCTDLYAKGRYVADGRFEANAESRQCGAVAMLKGLIATGLVSPPAGPK
;
A
#
# COMPACT_ATOMS: atom_id res chain seq x y z
N MET A 1 70.26 -51.07 -15.64
CA MET A 1 69.24 -50.87 -16.68
C MET A 1 69.23 -49.40 -17.08
N ALA A 2 69.48 -49.17 -18.39
CA ALA A 2 69.21 -48.00 -19.25
C ALA A 2 68.94 -46.64 -18.59
N GLY A 3 69.52 -45.51 -19.02
CA GLY A 3 70.34 -45.20 -20.18
C GLY A 3 70.60 -43.70 -20.16
N GLU A 4 71.77 -43.30 -20.65
CA GLU A 4 72.35 -41.96 -20.60
C GLU A 4 71.97 -41.14 -21.89
N PRO A 5 72.59 -39.99 -22.23
CA PRO A 5 71.98 -38.66 -22.31
C PRO A 5 71.89 -38.08 -23.76
N ARG A 6 71.43 -36.81 -23.95
CA ARG A 6 72.12 -35.71 -24.71
C ARG A 6 71.23 -34.51 -25.11
N LEU A 7 71.82 -33.33 -24.87
CA LEU A 7 71.82 -32.03 -25.59
C LEU A 7 71.01 -31.82 -26.89
N GLY A 8 70.48 -30.60 -27.06
CA GLY A 8 70.27 -29.98 -28.38
C GLY A 8 69.37 -28.73 -28.40
N ALA A 9 69.85 -27.63 -28.99
CA ALA A 9 69.25 -26.29 -29.04
C ALA A 9 68.47 -25.98 -30.34
N ARG A 10 67.68 -24.88 -30.33
CA ARG A 10 67.28 -23.91 -31.42
C ARG A 10 65.79 -23.54 -31.36
N LEU A 11 65.42 -22.27 -31.14
CA LEU A 11 65.21 -21.15 -32.09
C LEU A 11 63.98 -21.29 -33.01
N GLY A 12 62.96 -20.46 -32.72
CA GLY A 12 62.32 -19.53 -33.67
C GLY A 12 61.16 -20.02 -34.53
N GLU A 13 59.98 -19.40 -34.35
CA GLU A 13 58.93 -19.16 -35.36
C GLU A 13 57.87 -18.25 -34.70
N THR A 14 57.92 -16.92 -34.87
CA THR A 14 57.11 -16.08 -35.78
C THR A 14 55.62 -16.42 -35.85
N GLU A 15 54.77 -15.62 -35.18
CA GLU A 15 53.43 -15.34 -35.70
C GLU A 15 52.96 -13.91 -35.36
N ARG A 16 52.27 -13.32 -36.34
CA ARG A 16 52.07 -11.89 -36.57
C ARG A 16 50.94 -11.29 -35.74
N ALA A 17 51.09 -9.98 -35.49
CA ALA A 17 50.05 -9.08 -35.00
C ALA A 17 48.86 -8.96 -35.97
N SER A 18 47.65 -8.87 -35.41
CA SER A 18 46.47 -8.23 -36.01
C SER A 18 45.98 -7.11 -35.08
N PRO A 19 45.55 -5.94 -35.60
CA PRO A 19 45.17 -4.81 -34.76
C PRO A 19 43.73 -4.95 -34.28
N ALA A 20 43.52 -4.81 -32.98
CA ALA A 20 42.20 -4.69 -32.39
C ALA A 20 41.58 -3.34 -32.77
N VAL A 21 40.42 -3.39 -33.41
CA VAL A 21 39.53 -2.25 -33.64
C VAL A 21 38.96 -1.84 -32.28
N GLY A 22 39.21 -0.60 -31.87
CA GLY A 22 38.64 -0.02 -30.67
C GLY A 22 37.14 0.23 -30.85
N GLU A 23 36.31 -0.60 -30.22
CA GLU A 23 34.91 -0.24 -29.96
C GLU A 23 34.86 0.76 -28.80
N ALA A 24 34.33 1.94 -29.10
CA ALA A 24 34.03 2.97 -28.11
C ALA A 24 33.01 2.44 -27.10
N SER A 25 33.43 2.34 -25.84
CA SER A 25 32.56 2.03 -24.70
C SER A 25 31.43 3.06 -24.60
N PRO A 26 30.15 2.67 -24.46
CA PRO A 26 29.07 3.62 -24.28
C PRO A 26 29.24 4.26 -22.90
N ALA A 27 29.36 5.60 -22.88
CA ALA A 27 29.51 6.39 -21.67
C ALA A 27 28.52 5.93 -20.58
N ALA A 28 29.06 5.37 -19.50
CA ALA A 28 28.30 4.98 -18.33
C ALA A 28 27.57 6.22 -17.81
N ARG A 29 26.25 6.13 -17.69
CA ARG A 29 25.47 7.15 -16.97
C ARG A 29 26.02 7.25 -15.54
N PRO A 30 26.20 8.45 -14.99
CA PRO A 30 26.66 8.60 -13.61
C PRO A 30 25.68 7.88 -12.67
N THR A 31 26.22 6.99 -11.84
CA THR A 31 25.46 6.33 -10.76
C THR A 31 25.15 7.37 -9.70
N LEU A 32 23.88 7.69 -9.53
CA LEU A 32 23.38 8.57 -8.48
C LEU A 32 23.72 7.99 -7.11
N SER A 33 24.00 8.84 -6.13
CA SER A 33 24.13 8.39 -4.75
C SER A 33 22.78 7.90 -4.20
N ASP A 34 22.79 7.03 -3.19
CA ASP A 34 21.58 6.52 -2.52
C ASP A 34 20.61 7.64 -2.09
N ALA A 35 21.15 8.81 -1.72
CA ALA A 35 20.36 9.97 -1.32
C ALA A 35 19.65 10.61 -2.52
N GLU A 36 20.35 10.77 -3.65
CA GLU A 36 19.81 11.32 -4.89
C GLU A 36 18.76 10.38 -5.50
N GLU A 37 19.00 9.06 -5.48
CA GLU A 37 18.00 8.07 -5.91
C GLU A 37 16.73 8.11 -5.05
N ARG A 38 16.86 8.35 -3.73
CA ARG A 38 15.69 8.50 -2.84
C ARG A 38 14.94 9.79 -3.15
N GLU A 39 15.66 10.88 -3.44
CA GLU A 39 15.05 12.15 -3.78
C GLU A 39 14.32 12.07 -5.13
N GLU A 40 14.93 11.46 -6.15
CA GLU A 40 14.32 11.21 -7.45
C GLU A 40 13.07 10.35 -7.33
N ARG A 41 13.13 9.22 -6.63
CA ARG A 41 11.95 8.39 -6.34
C ARG A 41 10.85 9.20 -5.62
N GLY A 42 11.24 10.07 -4.68
CA GLY A 42 10.31 10.97 -4.01
C GLY A 42 9.65 11.98 -4.97
N ARG A 43 10.42 12.53 -5.92
CA ARG A 43 9.91 13.43 -6.97
C ARG A 43 8.96 12.69 -7.92
N GLU A 44 9.33 11.49 -8.37
CA GLU A 44 8.50 10.63 -9.22
C GLU A 44 7.19 10.25 -8.54
N LEU A 45 7.24 9.86 -7.26
CA LEU A 45 6.05 9.52 -6.50
C LEU A 45 5.08 10.72 -6.39
N ARG A 46 5.60 11.91 -6.07
CA ARG A 46 4.79 13.13 -5.99
C ARG A 46 4.18 13.50 -7.35
N ALA A 47 4.95 13.36 -8.42
CA ALA A 47 4.49 13.61 -9.78
C ALA A 47 3.39 12.61 -10.19
N ALA A 48 3.57 11.32 -9.93
CA ALA A 48 2.58 10.28 -10.18
C ALA A 48 1.29 10.51 -9.40
N GLN A 49 1.39 10.90 -8.12
CA GLN A 49 0.24 11.26 -7.29
C GLN A 49 -0.51 12.49 -7.81
N ALA A 50 0.21 13.52 -8.26
CA ALA A 50 -0.39 14.73 -8.82
C ALA A 50 -1.09 14.44 -10.16
N LEU A 51 -0.49 13.61 -11.02
CA LEU A 51 -1.05 13.22 -12.31
C LEU A 51 -2.34 12.38 -12.14
N ALA A 52 -2.30 11.36 -11.27
CA ALA A 52 -3.45 10.53 -10.95
C ALA A 52 -4.62 11.36 -10.40
N ARG A 53 -4.35 12.39 -9.58
CA ARG A 53 -5.37 13.31 -9.05
C ARG A 53 -6.00 14.18 -10.15
N ARG A 54 -5.18 14.79 -11.02
CA ARG A 54 -5.67 15.64 -12.12
C ARG A 54 -6.55 14.84 -13.08
N ARG A 55 -6.14 13.63 -13.41
CA ARG A 55 -6.86 12.77 -14.35
C ARG A 55 -8.12 12.15 -13.74
N ARG A 56 -8.13 11.76 -12.46
CA ARG A 56 -9.36 11.32 -11.77
C ARG A 56 -10.44 12.41 -11.74
N ARG A 57 -10.04 13.68 -11.58
CA ARG A 57 -10.96 14.83 -11.71
C ARG A 57 -11.48 14.98 -13.14
N GLN A 58 -10.62 14.80 -14.15
CA GLN A 58 -11.02 14.83 -15.56
C GLN A 58 -11.93 13.65 -15.94
N THR A 59 -11.71 12.43 -15.43
CA THR A 59 -12.57 11.27 -15.66
C THR A 59 -13.96 11.46 -15.03
N ILE A 60 -14.06 12.06 -13.84
CA ILE A 60 -15.36 12.39 -13.21
C ILE A 60 -16.12 13.42 -14.05
N LEU A 61 -15.44 14.46 -14.54
CA LEU A 61 -16.03 15.49 -15.41
C LEU A 61 -16.45 14.91 -16.78
N ALA A 62 -15.63 14.04 -17.39
CA ALA A 62 -15.96 13.36 -18.64
C ALA A 62 -17.13 12.37 -18.48
N SER A 63 -17.24 11.71 -17.33
CA SER A 63 -18.38 10.85 -16.99
C SER A 63 -19.68 11.66 -16.87
N ALA A 64 -19.62 12.87 -16.34
CA ALA A 64 -20.76 13.79 -16.31
C ALA A 64 -21.18 14.25 -17.73
N ALA A 65 -20.20 14.51 -18.62
CA ALA A 65 -20.47 14.87 -20.01
C ALA A 65 -21.11 13.71 -20.81
N ALA A 66 -20.71 12.46 -20.56
CA ALA A 66 -21.29 11.28 -21.20
C ALA A 66 -22.78 11.07 -20.82
N VAL A 67 -23.17 11.39 -19.59
CA VAL A 67 -24.59 11.38 -19.15
C VAL A 67 -25.40 12.44 -19.90
N ILE A 68 -24.81 13.61 -20.18
CA ILE A 68 -25.45 14.69 -20.95
C ILE A 68 -25.62 14.27 -22.43
N ILE A 69 -24.64 13.61 -23.03
CA ILE A 69 -24.72 13.12 -24.42
C ILE A 69 -25.77 12.02 -24.58
N LEU A 70 -25.87 11.10 -23.61
CA LEU A 70 -26.94 10.08 -23.56
C LEU A 70 -28.33 10.70 -23.40
N ALA A 71 -28.46 11.83 -22.69
CA ALA A 71 -29.72 12.55 -22.52
C ALA A 71 -30.17 13.33 -23.78
N LEU A 72 -29.27 13.59 -24.74
CA LEU A 72 -29.55 14.40 -25.93
C LEU A 72 -29.79 13.57 -27.22
N GLY A 73 -29.87 12.24 -27.14
CA GLY A 73 -30.46 11.41 -28.19
C GLY A 73 -29.77 11.40 -29.56
N GLY A 74 -28.46 11.67 -29.63
CA GLY A 74 -27.68 11.63 -30.89
C GLY A 74 -26.99 10.29 -31.12
N ALA A 75 -27.42 9.54 -32.14
CA ALA A 75 -26.86 8.25 -32.53
C ALA A 75 -25.42 8.37 -33.09
N SER A 76 -24.51 7.50 -32.66
CA SER A 76 -23.71 6.68 -33.58
C SER A 76 -22.90 5.65 -32.80
N THR A 77 -23.06 4.37 -33.15
CA THR A 77 -22.30 3.23 -32.62
C THR A 77 -20.78 3.43 -32.77
N TRP A 78 -20.35 4.26 -33.74
CA TRP A 78 -18.97 4.69 -33.91
C TRP A 78 -18.46 5.57 -32.75
N VAL A 79 -19.24 6.56 -32.30
CA VAL A 79 -18.89 7.40 -31.13
C VAL A 79 -18.84 6.56 -29.86
N PHE A 80 -19.77 5.59 -29.69
CA PHE A 80 -19.71 4.66 -28.56
C PHE A 80 -18.51 3.72 -28.60
N ARG A 81 -18.10 3.23 -29.78
CA ARG A 81 -16.88 2.41 -29.93
C ARG A 81 -15.61 3.21 -29.67
N GLU A 82 -15.54 4.45 -30.15
CA GLU A 82 -14.39 5.33 -29.90
C GLU A 82 -14.34 5.76 -28.42
N LEU A 83 -15.48 6.04 -27.80
CA LEU A 83 -15.59 6.28 -26.35
C LEU A 83 -15.24 5.03 -25.53
N ALA A 84 -15.59 3.84 -26.00
CA ALA A 84 -15.22 2.59 -25.34
C ALA A 84 -13.71 2.32 -25.46
N ALA A 85 -13.12 2.52 -26.64
CA ALA A 85 -11.67 2.35 -26.87
C ALA A 85 -10.84 3.40 -26.10
N THR A 86 -11.29 4.66 -26.04
CA THR A 86 -10.67 5.69 -25.20
C THR A 86 -10.85 5.40 -23.71
N ARG A 87 -11.98 4.85 -23.28
CA ARG A 87 -12.18 4.40 -21.90
C ARG A 87 -11.29 3.22 -21.54
N GLU A 88 -11.15 2.23 -22.41
CA GLU A 88 -10.26 1.08 -22.20
C GLU A 88 -8.80 1.51 -22.11
N SER A 89 -8.32 2.36 -23.03
CA SER A 89 -6.96 2.89 -22.97
C SER A 89 -6.73 3.77 -21.73
N GLN A 90 -7.71 4.57 -21.30
CA GLN A 90 -7.65 5.29 -20.04
C GLN A 90 -7.62 4.35 -18.83
N VAL A 91 -8.39 3.26 -18.84
CA VAL A 91 -8.39 2.26 -17.76
C VAL A 91 -7.03 1.58 -17.69
N VAL A 92 -6.47 1.12 -18.81
CA VAL A 92 -5.14 0.49 -18.86
C VAL A 92 -4.05 1.46 -18.37
N GLN A 93 -4.10 2.72 -18.80
CA GLN A 93 -3.16 3.75 -18.34
C GLN A 93 -3.31 4.02 -16.84
N LEU A 94 -4.53 4.09 -16.32
CA LEU A 94 -4.80 4.26 -14.89
C LEU A 94 -4.34 3.03 -14.09
N GLU A 95 -4.51 1.82 -14.62
CA GLU A 95 -4.04 0.58 -14.01
C GLU A 95 -2.50 0.56 -13.95
N TYR A 96 -1.83 0.97 -15.03
CA TYR A 96 -0.38 1.12 -15.07
C TYR A 96 0.11 2.19 -14.09
N GLU A 97 -0.48 3.39 -14.09
CA GLU A 97 -0.14 4.48 -13.16
C GLU A 97 -0.39 4.05 -11.70
N ASN A 98 -1.51 3.38 -11.42
CA ASN A 98 -1.80 2.82 -10.10
C ASN A 98 -0.80 1.72 -9.73
N ALA A 99 -0.34 0.90 -10.68
CA ALA A 99 0.65 -0.14 -10.44
C ALA A 99 2.04 0.45 -10.14
N VAL A 100 2.47 1.46 -10.90
CA VAL A 100 3.72 2.19 -10.66
C VAL A 100 3.66 2.95 -9.34
N LEU A 101 2.57 3.68 -9.08
CA LEU A 101 2.33 4.34 -7.81
C LEU A 101 2.36 3.33 -6.65
N SER A 102 1.70 2.19 -6.81
CA SER A 102 1.72 1.11 -5.80
C SER A 102 3.12 0.54 -5.62
N ARG A 103 3.95 0.43 -6.66
CA ARG A 103 5.35 0.00 -6.54
C ARG A 103 6.19 1.01 -5.74
N LEU A 104 6.14 2.30 -6.10
CA LEU A 104 6.89 3.35 -5.40
C LEU A 104 6.43 3.49 -3.95
N LEU A 105 5.12 3.46 -3.72
CA LEU A 105 4.54 3.47 -2.37
C LEU A 105 5.02 2.26 -1.57
N ARG A 106 5.04 1.06 -2.15
CA ARG A 106 5.53 -0.12 -1.43
C ARG A 106 6.98 0.01 -1.00
N GLN A 107 7.85 0.52 -1.87
CA GLN A 107 9.25 0.77 -1.52
C GLN A 107 9.37 1.80 -0.38
N GLU A 108 8.65 2.92 -0.49
CA GLU A 108 8.59 3.95 0.57
C GLU A 108 8.11 3.34 1.90
N TYR A 109 7.05 2.55 1.89
CA TYR A 109 6.49 1.92 3.09
C TYR A 109 7.43 0.90 3.70
N GLN A 110 8.08 0.06 2.90
CA GLN A 110 9.04 -0.92 3.40
C GLN A 110 10.19 -0.21 4.12
N GLN A 111 10.83 0.75 3.45
CA GLN A 111 11.94 1.52 4.01
C GLN A 111 11.56 2.22 5.32
N ARG A 112 10.37 2.84 5.36
CA ARG A 112 9.89 3.51 6.57
C ARG A 112 9.53 2.54 7.67
N PHE A 113 8.94 1.39 7.34
CA PHE A 113 8.63 0.38 8.35
C PHE A 113 9.93 -0.11 9.01
N ASP A 114 10.95 -0.39 8.21
CA ASP A 114 12.24 -0.88 8.71
C ASP A 114 12.91 0.18 9.61
N ALA A 115 12.83 1.45 9.24
CA ALA A 115 13.39 2.56 10.01
C ALA A 115 12.59 2.93 11.27
N ALA A 116 11.26 2.78 11.25
CA ALA A 116 10.38 3.29 12.30
C ALA A 116 10.63 2.62 13.66
N LYS A 117 10.68 3.43 14.70
CA LYS A 117 10.80 2.99 16.10
C LYS A 117 9.55 3.34 16.87
N VAL A 118 9.02 2.39 17.62
CA VAL A 118 7.95 2.67 18.59
C VAL A 118 8.53 3.53 19.70
N LEU A 119 7.88 4.66 19.99
CA LEU A 119 8.34 5.57 21.03
C LEU A 119 8.28 4.87 22.41
N PRO A 120 9.34 4.97 23.26
CA PRO A 120 9.34 4.33 24.58
C PRO A 120 8.10 4.68 25.43
N ALA A 121 7.71 5.96 25.44
CA ALA A 121 6.54 6.46 26.17
C ALA A 121 5.19 5.92 25.65
N ARG A 122 5.17 5.21 24.51
CA ARG A 122 3.96 4.63 23.91
C ARG A 122 3.94 3.10 23.96
N GLN A 123 4.98 2.47 24.51
CA GLN A 123 5.09 1.00 24.58
C GLN A 123 3.91 0.36 25.31
N ASP A 124 3.47 0.92 26.44
CA ASP A 124 2.33 0.38 27.20
C ASP A 124 1.01 0.46 26.43
N THR A 125 0.79 1.56 25.71
CA THR A 125 -0.39 1.72 24.83
C THR A 125 -0.37 0.69 23.71
N VAL A 126 0.80 0.46 23.09
CA VAL A 126 0.98 -0.57 22.06
C VAL A 126 0.75 -1.97 22.64
N ALA A 127 1.34 -2.28 23.79
CA ALA A 127 1.18 -3.57 24.45
C ALA A 127 -0.28 -3.85 24.82
N HIS A 128 -1.04 -2.82 25.21
CA HIS A 128 -2.48 -2.93 25.45
C HIS A 128 -3.26 -3.33 24.20
N SER A 129 -3.01 -2.66 23.07
CA SER A 129 -3.62 -3.05 21.80
C SER A 129 -3.24 -4.46 21.38
N VAL A 130 -1.96 -4.84 21.53
CA VAL A 130 -1.47 -6.20 21.24
C VAL A 130 -2.21 -7.25 22.07
N ARG A 131 -2.41 -7.02 23.37
CA ARG A 131 -3.20 -7.94 24.23
C ARG A 131 -4.64 -8.08 23.74
N LYS A 132 -5.32 -6.98 23.40
CA LYS A 132 -6.69 -7.02 22.86
C LYS A 132 -6.76 -7.81 21.54
N ILE A 133 -5.76 -7.63 20.66
CA ILE A 133 -5.64 -8.37 19.39
C ILE A 133 -5.48 -9.87 19.65
N LEU A 134 -4.50 -10.25 20.48
CA LEU A 134 -4.18 -11.65 20.73
C LEU A 134 -5.30 -12.38 21.47
N ALA A 135 -5.98 -11.73 22.42
CA ALA A 135 -7.12 -12.29 23.14
C ALA A 135 -8.28 -12.70 22.22
N ASN A 136 -8.38 -12.09 21.04
CA ASN A 136 -9.45 -12.34 20.07
C ASN A 136 -8.94 -13.00 18.77
N ARG A 137 -7.70 -13.49 18.74
CA ARG A 137 -7.05 -14.08 17.56
C ARG A 137 -7.93 -15.08 16.81
N ALA A 138 -8.51 -16.04 17.54
CA ALA A 138 -9.32 -17.11 16.94
C ALA A 138 -10.55 -16.57 16.18
N ARG A 139 -11.10 -15.43 16.59
CA ARG A 139 -12.24 -14.80 15.92
C ARG A 139 -11.83 -14.17 14.58
N TYR A 140 -10.68 -13.49 14.55
CA TYR A 140 -10.12 -12.96 13.31
C TYR A 140 -9.73 -14.07 12.33
N GLU A 141 -9.07 -15.12 12.84
CA GLU A 141 -8.64 -16.26 12.02
C GLU A 141 -9.82 -16.99 11.37
N ARG A 142 -10.98 -17.09 12.05
CA ARG A 142 -12.18 -17.68 11.43
C ARG A 142 -12.65 -16.92 10.21
N ILE A 143 -12.63 -15.58 10.25
CA ILE A 143 -13.04 -14.74 9.11
C ILE A 143 -12.04 -14.87 7.97
N THR A 144 -10.74 -14.83 8.27
CA THR A 144 -9.70 -14.83 7.23
C THR A 144 -9.28 -16.23 6.79
N LYS A 145 -9.86 -17.31 7.35
CA LYS A 145 -9.43 -18.70 7.13
C LYS A 145 -9.40 -19.10 5.65
N SER A 146 -10.36 -18.63 4.86
CA SER A 146 -10.47 -18.93 3.42
C SER A 146 -9.84 -17.83 2.55
N MET A 147 -9.06 -16.93 3.14
CA MET A 147 -8.45 -15.77 2.47
C MET A 147 -6.93 -15.85 2.57
N THR A 148 -6.23 -15.13 1.70
CA THR A 148 -4.77 -14.93 1.81
C THR A 148 -4.40 -13.85 2.84
N MET A 149 -5.40 -13.09 3.31
CA MET A 149 -5.27 -12.02 4.30
C MET A 149 -4.77 -12.55 5.64
N PRO A 150 -3.68 -11.98 6.20
CA PRO A 150 -3.27 -12.27 7.56
C PRO A 150 -4.33 -11.80 8.57
N TRP A 151 -4.72 -12.66 9.52
CA TRP A 151 -5.75 -12.35 10.51
C TRP A 151 -5.47 -11.06 11.30
N TYR A 152 -4.20 -10.74 11.56
CA TYR A 152 -3.81 -9.54 12.30
C TYR A 152 -3.98 -8.26 11.47
N PHE A 153 -4.05 -8.34 10.13
CA PHE A 153 -4.41 -7.19 9.29
C PHE A 153 -5.81 -6.68 9.63
N LEU A 154 -6.76 -7.61 9.70
CA LEU A 154 -8.15 -7.36 10.09
C LEU A 154 -8.25 -6.89 11.55
N ALA A 155 -7.49 -7.52 12.46
CA ALA A 155 -7.49 -7.16 13.87
C ALA A 155 -7.01 -5.72 14.11
N ILE A 156 -5.99 -5.27 13.37
CA ILE A 156 -5.49 -3.89 13.45
C ILE A 156 -6.54 -2.90 12.95
N ILE A 157 -7.24 -3.18 11.84
CA ILE A 157 -8.37 -2.35 11.39
C ILE A 157 -9.44 -2.27 12.48
N HIS A 158 -9.77 -3.40 13.13
CA HIS A 158 -10.76 -3.41 14.20
C HIS A 158 -10.39 -2.52 15.39
N GLY A 159 -9.11 -2.52 15.78
CA GLY A 159 -8.59 -1.60 16.78
C GLY A 159 -8.72 -0.13 16.37
N MET A 160 -8.45 0.15 15.10
CA MET A 160 -8.49 1.51 14.57
C MET A 160 -9.90 2.08 14.46
N GLU A 161 -10.85 1.28 13.96
CA GLU A 161 -12.19 1.74 13.62
C GLU A 161 -13.21 1.64 14.77
N ALA A 162 -12.97 0.74 15.73
CA ALA A 162 -13.96 0.46 16.77
C ALA A 162 -13.37 0.22 18.17
N ASP A 163 -12.08 0.51 18.42
CA ASP A 163 -11.39 0.20 19.69
C ASP A 163 -11.58 -1.27 20.14
N PHE A 164 -11.59 -2.18 19.16
CA PHE A 164 -11.80 -3.61 19.35
C PHE A 164 -13.19 -4.00 19.91
N ARG A 165 -14.19 -3.12 19.79
CA ARG A 165 -15.57 -3.38 20.20
C ARG A 165 -16.32 -4.24 19.19
N PHE A 166 -16.71 -5.44 19.62
CA PHE A 166 -17.48 -6.38 18.80
C PHE A 166 -18.99 -6.10 18.75
N ASP A 167 -19.46 -5.01 19.34
CA ASP A 167 -20.84 -4.51 19.27
C ASP A 167 -20.99 -3.33 18.29
N ALA A 168 -19.94 -3.06 17.51
CA ALA A 168 -19.87 -1.97 16.55
C ALA A 168 -19.40 -2.43 15.15
N HIS A 169 -19.86 -1.74 14.12
CA HIS A 169 -19.47 -1.97 12.74
C HIS A 169 -17.97 -1.78 12.52
N LEU A 170 -17.33 -2.73 11.83
CA LEU A 170 -15.91 -2.63 11.47
C LEU A 170 -15.61 -1.41 10.60
N HIS A 171 -16.60 -0.91 9.84
CA HIS A 171 -16.41 0.19 8.90
C HIS A 171 -15.98 1.51 9.54
N ASN A 172 -16.56 1.84 10.70
CA ASN A 172 -16.42 3.15 11.33
C ASN A 172 -16.85 3.17 12.81
N GLY A 173 -17.22 2.03 13.38
CA GLY A 173 -17.63 1.90 14.78
C GLY A 173 -19.07 2.30 15.10
N ASP A 174 -19.96 2.48 14.10
CA ASP A 174 -21.40 2.67 14.36
C ASP A 174 -22.02 1.41 15.02
N PRO A 175 -23.10 1.52 15.81
CA PRO A 175 -23.75 0.37 16.44
C PRO A 175 -24.28 -0.65 15.43
N LEU A 176 -24.17 -1.95 15.74
CA LEU A 176 -24.64 -3.04 14.87
C LEU A 176 -26.17 -3.17 14.76
N ILE A 177 -26.94 -2.41 15.54
CA ILE A 177 -28.42 -2.43 15.55
C ILE A 177 -29.06 -1.76 14.34
N GLY A 178 -28.27 -1.14 13.48
CA GLY A 178 -28.71 -0.46 12.27
C GLY A 178 -27.67 -0.59 11.17
N ARG A 179 -27.82 0.20 10.10
CA ARG A 179 -26.74 0.40 9.12
C ARG A 179 -25.89 1.57 9.55
N THR A 180 -24.65 1.62 9.07
CA THR A 180 -23.78 2.77 9.26
C THR A 180 -24.45 4.06 8.77
N VAL A 181 -24.40 5.09 9.60
CA VAL A 181 -24.81 6.46 9.24
C VAL A 181 -23.57 7.27 8.90
N ARG A 182 -22.46 7.05 9.62
CA ARG A 182 -21.16 7.63 9.28
C ARG A 182 -20.61 7.00 8.01
N VAL A 183 -19.72 7.72 7.33
CA VAL A 183 -19.08 7.25 6.10
C VAL A 183 -18.22 6.00 6.40
N PRO A 184 -18.26 4.95 5.56
CA PRO A 184 -19.20 4.74 4.45
C PRO A 184 -20.61 4.44 4.97
N ALA A 185 -21.61 5.24 4.58
CA ALA A 185 -22.99 5.10 5.02
C ALA A 185 -23.71 3.92 4.34
N GLY A 186 -24.74 3.39 4.99
CA GLY A 186 -25.61 2.33 4.46
C GLY A 186 -25.03 0.92 4.51
N ARG A 187 -24.01 0.68 5.34
CA ARG A 187 -23.32 -0.62 5.46
C ARG A 187 -23.78 -1.42 6.69
N PRO A 188 -23.74 -2.76 6.66
CA PRO A 188 -23.58 -3.65 5.51
C PRO A 188 -24.60 -3.39 4.41
N ALA A 189 -24.24 -3.60 3.13
CA ALA A 189 -25.14 -3.29 2.01
C ALA A 189 -26.31 -4.30 1.90
N ARG A 190 -26.08 -5.55 2.33
CA ARG A 190 -27.05 -6.65 2.29
C ARG A 190 -27.40 -7.13 3.70
N GLY A 191 -28.52 -7.82 3.84
CA GLY A 191 -29.04 -8.31 5.12
C GLY A 191 -29.91 -7.31 5.87
N THR A 192 -30.39 -7.71 7.04
CA THR A 192 -31.30 -6.93 7.90
C THR A 192 -30.70 -6.85 9.31
N PRO A 193 -30.63 -5.66 9.93
CA PRO A 193 -30.12 -5.51 11.30
C PRO A 193 -31.03 -6.18 12.34
N PRO A 194 -30.53 -6.48 13.57
CA PRO A 194 -29.16 -6.24 14.01
C PRO A 194 -28.16 -7.17 13.32
N PHE A 195 -26.99 -6.63 12.96
CA PHE A 195 -25.92 -7.39 12.33
C PHE A 195 -25.00 -8.02 13.39
N SER A 196 -24.37 -9.13 13.05
CA SER A 196 -23.18 -9.60 13.75
C SER A 196 -21.95 -8.77 13.34
N TRP A 197 -20.93 -8.78 14.20
CA TRP A 197 -19.64 -8.18 13.85
C TRP A 197 -19.01 -8.87 12.64
N GLU A 198 -19.14 -10.19 12.53
CA GLU A 198 -18.68 -11.00 11.39
C GLU A 198 -19.31 -10.53 10.06
N GLU A 199 -20.63 -10.29 10.03
CA GLU A 199 -21.31 -9.76 8.84
C GLU A 199 -20.78 -8.37 8.48
N SER A 200 -20.57 -7.50 9.48
CA SER A 200 -19.96 -6.20 9.24
C SER A 200 -18.53 -6.30 8.74
N ALA A 201 -17.74 -7.24 9.25
CA ALA A 201 -16.35 -7.41 8.85
C ALA A 201 -16.25 -7.94 7.42
N LEU A 202 -17.10 -8.90 7.04
CA LEU A 202 -17.17 -9.42 5.68
C LEU A 202 -17.62 -8.36 4.67
N ASP A 203 -18.60 -7.51 5.01
CA ASP A 203 -18.97 -6.37 4.15
C ASP A 203 -17.81 -5.38 3.98
N ALA A 204 -17.10 -5.04 5.06
CA ALA A 204 -15.93 -4.15 5.00
C ALA A 204 -14.79 -4.71 4.15
N ILE A 205 -14.51 -6.01 4.24
CA ILE A 205 -13.51 -6.70 3.41
C ILE A 205 -13.90 -6.59 1.93
N ALA A 206 -15.15 -6.91 1.59
CA ALA A 206 -15.65 -6.87 0.22
C ALA A 206 -15.71 -5.44 -0.34
N ALA A 207 -16.16 -4.47 0.45
CA ALA A 207 -16.25 -3.06 0.06
C ALA A 207 -14.87 -2.47 -0.28
N ASN A 208 -13.82 -2.91 0.41
CA ASN A 208 -12.44 -2.49 0.15
C ASN A 208 -11.72 -3.34 -0.91
N ARG A 209 -12.37 -4.40 -1.41
CA ARG A 209 -11.82 -5.39 -2.34
C ARG A 209 -10.62 -6.15 -1.79
N TYR A 210 -10.57 -6.35 -0.47
CA TYR A 210 -9.47 -7.11 0.14
C TYR A 210 -9.56 -8.61 -0.11
N ASP A 211 -10.73 -9.11 -0.51
CA ASP A 211 -10.92 -10.43 -1.11
C ASP A 211 -10.12 -10.62 -2.42
N LYS A 212 -9.79 -9.52 -3.10
CA LYS A 212 -9.03 -9.50 -4.37
C LYS A 212 -7.60 -8.97 -4.20
N TRP A 213 -7.19 -8.67 -2.97
CA TRP A 213 -5.86 -8.15 -2.67
C TRP A 213 -4.90 -9.31 -2.41
N ASN A 214 -3.71 -9.26 -3.00
CA ASN A 214 -2.75 -10.36 -2.94
C ASN A 214 -1.36 -9.96 -2.39
N ASP A 215 -1.08 -8.67 -2.21
CA ASP A 215 0.17 -8.20 -1.62
C ASP A 215 0.06 -8.07 -0.09
N TRP A 216 0.20 -9.17 0.62
CA TRP A 216 0.16 -9.18 2.09
C TRP A 216 1.54 -9.02 2.74
N SER A 217 2.54 -8.55 1.99
CA SER A 217 3.80 -8.09 2.57
C SER A 217 3.56 -6.91 3.53
N ILE A 218 4.56 -6.57 4.34
CA ILE A 218 4.51 -5.36 5.19
C ILE A 218 4.14 -4.14 4.34
N ALA A 219 4.86 -3.91 3.23
CA ALA A 219 4.60 -2.81 2.33
C ALA A 219 3.17 -2.81 1.78
N GLY A 220 2.68 -3.97 1.34
CA GLY A 220 1.32 -4.11 0.81
C GLY A 220 0.24 -3.85 1.87
N MET A 221 0.41 -4.35 3.09
CA MET A 221 -0.48 -4.05 4.21
C MET A 221 -0.51 -2.56 4.55
N LEU A 222 0.64 -1.88 4.53
CA LEU A 222 0.73 -0.44 4.79
C LEU A 222 0.02 0.39 3.71
N VAL A 223 0.13 0.00 2.43
CA VAL A 223 -0.69 0.59 1.35
C VAL A 223 -2.18 0.39 1.65
N ALA A 224 -2.57 -0.83 2.02
CA ALA A 224 -3.96 -1.19 2.25
C ALA A 224 -4.56 -0.45 3.45
N TRP A 225 -3.84 -0.31 4.57
CA TRP A 225 -4.28 0.45 5.74
C TRP A 225 -4.36 1.96 5.47
N GLU A 226 -3.37 2.55 4.78
CA GLU A 226 -3.46 3.97 4.44
C GLU A 226 -4.62 4.22 3.47
N ARG A 227 -4.90 3.29 2.55
CA ARG A 227 -6.07 3.36 1.66
C ARG A 227 -7.38 3.23 2.43
N TYR A 228 -7.44 2.39 3.46
CA TYR A 228 -8.64 2.22 4.30
C TYR A 228 -9.06 3.55 4.93
N ASN A 229 -8.11 4.24 5.56
CA ASN A 229 -8.32 5.57 6.15
C ASN A 229 -8.44 6.67 5.09
N GLY A 230 -7.68 6.55 4.00
CA GLY A 230 -7.52 7.55 2.94
C GLY A 230 -6.17 8.27 2.98
N PHE A 231 -5.68 8.63 1.78
CA PHE A 231 -4.38 9.28 1.53
C PHE A 231 -4.37 10.81 1.80
N GLY A 232 -5.33 11.31 2.58
CA GLY A 232 -5.55 12.75 2.78
C GLY A 232 -4.41 13.47 3.50
N TYR A 233 -3.53 12.75 4.20
CA TYR A 233 -2.41 13.32 4.94
C TYR A 233 -1.21 13.71 4.06
N ARG A 234 -1.04 13.02 2.92
CA ARG A 234 0.10 13.26 2.02
C ARG A 234 0.14 14.68 1.46
N GLN A 235 -1.02 15.32 1.31
CA GLN A 235 -1.09 16.71 0.83
C GLN A 235 -0.62 17.75 1.86
N HIS A 236 -0.53 17.35 3.12
CA HIS A 236 -0.02 18.17 4.22
C HIS A 236 1.45 17.86 4.50
N GLY A 237 2.09 17.00 3.70
CA GLY A 237 3.49 16.63 3.88
C GLY A 237 3.77 15.80 5.14
N ILE A 238 2.75 15.29 5.83
CA ILE A 238 2.90 14.49 7.03
C ILE A 238 2.59 13.01 6.80
N HIS A 239 3.14 12.18 7.66
CA HIS A 239 2.81 10.75 7.74
C HIS A 239 1.44 10.55 8.40
N SER A 240 0.63 9.66 7.84
CA SER A 240 -0.72 9.40 8.35
C SER A 240 -0.68 8.93 9.81
N PRO A 241 -1.36 9.60 10.76
CA PRO A 241 -1.49 9.10 12.14
C PRO A 241 -2.11 7.70 12.18
N TYR A 242 -2.99 7.35 11.23
CA TYR A 242 -3.61 6.03 11.15
C TYR A 242 -2.57 4.91 10.96
N VAL A 243 -1.47 5.22 10.26
CA VAL A 243 -0.40 4.25 9.99
C VAL A 243 0.73 4.40 11.01
N TRP A 244 1.14 5.63 11.32
CA TRP A 244 2.43 5.92 11.96
C TRP A 244 2.34 6.49 13.39
N SER A 245 1.14 6.77 13.92
CA SER A 245 1.04 7.28 15.30
C SER A 245 1.69 6.30 16.30
N CYS A 246 2.29 6.87 17.36
CA CYS A 246 3.14 6.17 18.35
C CYS A 246 4.53 5.71 17.85
N THR A 247 4.93 6.06 16.62
CA THR A 247 6.32 5.91 16.17
C THR A 247 7.03 7.26 16.08
N ASP A 248 8.35 7.23 15.95
CA ASP A 248 9.19 8.40 15.65
C ASP A 248 8.94 9.04 14.28
N LEU A 249 8.12 8.42 13.43
CA LEU A 249 7.71 8.95 12.13
C LEU A 249 6.42 9.80 12.20
N TYR A 250 5.80 9.97 13.38
CA TYR A 250 4.65 10.84 13.54
C TYR A 250 4.79 11.72 14.78
N ALA A 251 4.70 13.03 14.58
CA ALA A 251 4.69 14.01 15.66
C ALA A 251 3.26 14.49 15.96
N LYS A 252 2.62 15.14 14.98
CA LYS A 252 1.31 15.78 15.11
C LYS A 252 0.67 16.03 13.74
N GLY A 253 -0.59 16.44 13.76
CA GLY A 253 -1.40 16.73 12.59
C GLY A 253 -2.39 15.62 12.31
N ARG A 254 -3.69 15.89 12.47
CA ARG A 254 -4.76 14.92 12.17
C ARG A 254 -6.00 15.59 11.58
N TYR A 255 -6.79 14.83 10.84
CA TYR A 255 -8.19 15.20 10.60
C TYR A 255 -8.96 14.98 11.91
N VAL A 256 -9.59 16.03 12.42
CA VAL A 256 -10.44 15.95 13.63
C VAL A 256 -11.92 15.76 13.28
N ALA A 257 -12.28 16.04 12.03
CA ALA A 257 -13.56 15.79 11.41
C ALA A 257 -13.35 15.65 9.90
N ASP A 258 -14.38 15.19 9.19
CA ASP A 258 -14.33 15.02 7.74
C ASP A 258 -13.92 16.34 7.05
N GLY A 259 -12.82 16.29 6.31
CA GLY A 259 -12.24 17.46 5.63
C GLY A 259 -11.55 18.49 6.54
N ARG A 260 -11.64 18.39 7.87
CA ARG A 260 -11.06 19.35 8.82
C ARG A 260 -9.71 18.86 9.37
N PHE A 261 -8.64 19.25 8.69
CA PHE A 261 -7.27 18.99 9.15
C PHE A 261 -6.80 20.04 10.16
N GLU A 262 -6.22 19.59 11.27
CA GLU A 262 -5.59 20.45 12.27
C GLU A 262 -4.13 20.06 12.44
N ALA A 263 -3.21 20.97 12.09
CA ALA A 263 -1.77 20.71 12.07
C ALA A 263 -1.16 20.45 13.45
N ASN A 264 -1.80 20.96 14.52
CA ASN A 264 -1.31 20.81 15.89
C ASN A 264 -2.03 19.72 16.68
N ALA A 265 -3.08 19.11 16.13
CA ALA A 265 -3.81 18.05 16.83
C ALA A 265 -2.98 16.77 16.87
N GLU A 266 -2.87 16.16 18.05
CA GLU A 266 -2.16 14.90 18.25
C GLU A 266 -3.11 13.70 18.15
N SER A 267 -2.58 12.54 17.75
CA SER A 267 -3.33 11.29 17.82
C SER A 267 -3.07 10.61 19.16
N ARG A 268 -4.14 10.29 19.89
CA ARG A 268 -4.05 9.51 21.14
C ARG A 268 -4.02 8.01 20.89
N GLN A 269 -4.46 7.57 19.71
CA GLN A 269 -4.47 6.19 19.29
C GLN A 269 -3.16 5.87 18.54
N CYS A 270 -2.59 4.70 18.81
CA CYS A 270 -1.42 4.21 18.07
C CYS A 270 -1.83 3.71 16.69
N GLY A 271 -0.99 3.96 15.70
CA GLY A 271 -1.23 3.56 14.32
C GLY A 271 -0.90 2.09 14.05
N ALA A 272 -1.24 1.65 12.84
CA ALA A 272 -1.06 0.28 12.39
C ALA A 272 0.38 -0.24 12.54
N VAL A 273 1.40 0.58 12.23
CA VAL A 273 2.81 0.16 12.30
C VAL A 273 3.25 -0.12 13.73
N ALA A 274 2.86 0.72 14.69
CA ALA A 274 3.20 0.52 16.08
C ALA A 274 2.59 -0.79 16.62
N MET A 275 1.32 -1.05 16.30
CA MET A 275 0.65 -2.31 16.67
C MET A 275 1.27 -3.53 15.98
N LEU A 276 1.60 -3.45 14.69
CA LEU A 276 2.23 -4.54 13.96
C LEU A 276 3.63 -4.86 14.52
N LYS A 277 4.45 -3.84 14.80
CA LYS A 277 5.77 -4.04 15.45
C LYS A 277 5.62 -4.68 16.83
N GLY A 278 4.62 -4.25 17.61
CA GLY A 278 4.29 -4.88 18.89
C GLY A 278 3.92 -6.36 18.76
N LEU A 279 3.12 -6.74 17.75
CA LEU A 279 2.79 -8.14 17.47
C LEU A 279 4.01 -8.95 17.04
N ILE A 280 4.85 -8.41 16.15
CA ILE A 280 6.08 -9.09 15.68
C ILE A 280 7.03 -9.33 16.87
N ALA A 281 7.17 -8.35 17.77
CA ALA A 281 8.02 -8.46 18.94
C ALA A 281 7.58 -9.58 19.90
N THR A 282 6.33 -10.05 19.84
CA THR A 282 5.90 -11.21 20.65
C THR A 282 6.35 -12.55 20.06
N GLY A 283 6.87 -12.57 18.83
CA GLY A 283 7.24 -13.79 18.10
C GLY A 283 6.04 -14.64 17.62
N LEU A 284 4.80 -14.19 17.83
CA LEU A 284 3.59 -14.96 17.49
C LEU A 284 3.10 -14.70 16.06
N VAL A 285 3.60 -13.65 15.42
CA VAL A 285 3.28 -13.32 14.03
C VAL A 285 4.56 -13.09 13.24
N SER A 286 4.55 -13.54 12.00
CA SER A 286 5.58 -13.26 11.01
C SER A 286 4.89 -12.75 9.74
N PRO A 287 5.13 -11.50 9.32
CA PRO A 287 4.59 -10.98 8.07
C PRO A 287 5.08 -11.76 6.86
N PRO A 288 4.22 -11.99 5.85
CA PRO A 288 4.66 -12.53 4.57
C PRO A 288 5.79 -11.70 3.96
N ALA A 289 6.76 -12.36 3.34
CA ALA A 289 7.90 -11.69 2.71
C ALA A 289 7.52 -10.93 1.42
N GLY A 290 6.39 -11.28 0.80
CA GLY A 290 5.98 -10.73 -0.49
C GLY A 290 4.52 -11.01 -0.81
N PRO A 291 4.07 -10.62 -2.01
CA PRO A 291 2.76 -11.00 -2.53
C PRO A 291 2.59 -12.52 -2.60
N LYS A 292 1.35 -12.97 -2.46
CA LYS A 292 0.94 -14.37 -2.66
C LYS A 292 0.21 -14.54 -3.99
#